data_AF-A0AB73LGD0-F1
#
_entry.id   AF-A0AB73LGD0-F1
#
_cell.length_a   1.000
_cell.length_b   1.000
_cell.length_c   1.000
_cell.angle_alpha   90.00
_cell.angle_beta   90.00
_cell.angle_gamma   90.00
#
_symmetry.space_group_name_H-M   'P 1'
#
loop_
_entity.id
_entity.type
_entity.pdbx_description
1 polymer ?
#
loop_
_entity_poly.entity_id
_entity_poly.type
_entity_poly.pdbx_seq_one_letter_code
_entity_poly.pdbx_strand_id
1 'polypeptide(L)'
;MPSVQQNSSPQAPVTSVLLSLVLDVIGVLVFCTIGRRSHAEGITLVGVWETAWPFLSGAGAGWLLSRGWSRPTSVAHTGIAVWVCTVLFGMILRRLSNQGVAFSFVIVASLVTALFLLGWRVIANRFVGTARS
;
A
#
# COMPACT_ATOMS: atom_id res chain seq x y z
N MET A 1 0.83 44.93 14.40
CA MET A 1 1.65 43.73 14.14
C MET A 1 0.75 42.66 13.54
N PRO A 2 0.97 42.17 12.31
CA PRO A 2 0.19 41.06 11.79
C PRO A 2 0.65 39.77 12.45
N SER A 3 -0.28 39.05 13.07
CA SER A 3 -0.09 37.70 13.58
C SER A 3 0.28 36.78 12.42
N VAL A 4 1.51 36.25 12.43
CA VAL A 4 1.93 35.16 11.55
C VAL A 4 1.06 33.96 11.89
N GLN A 5 -0.03 33.78 11.14
CA GLN A 5 -0.81 32.55 11.13
C GLN A 5 0.12 31.46 10.59
N GLN A 6 0.80 30.74 11.48
CA GLN A 6 1.54 29.53 11.14
C GLN A 6 0.54 28.55 10.53
N ASN A 7 0.57 28.48 9.20
CA ASN A 7 -0.27 27.60 8.41
C ASN A 7 0.29 26.17 8.52
N SER A 8 0.16 25.59 9.71
CA SER A 8 0.61 24.24 10.02
C SER A 8 -0.42 23.28 9.44
N SER A 9 -0.21 22.82 8.20
CA SER A 9 -0.98 21.69 7.67
C SER A 9 -0.83 20.53 8.67
N PRO A 10 -1.91 19.82 9.07
CA PRO A 10 -1.78 18.71 10.01
C PRO A 10 -0.84 17.65 9.44
N GLN A 11 0.37 17.54 10.00
CA GLN A 11 1.32 16.47 9.68
C GLN A 11 1.16 15.36 10.71
N ALA A 12 1.07 14.12 10.25
CA ALA A 12 0.99 12.99 11.17
C ALA A 12 2.33 12.77 11.89
N PRO A 13 2.32 12.21 13.11
CA PRO A 13 3.56 11.84 13.80
C PRO A 13 4.43 10.92 12.94
N VAL A 14 5.75 11.14 12.93
CA VAL A 14 6.70 10.35 12.12
C VAL A 14 6.56 8.85 12.36
N THR A 15 6.40 8.43 13.62
CA THR A 15 6.19 7.02 13.97
C THR A 15 4.94 6.43 13.29
N SER A 16 3.86 7.20 13.19
CA SER A 16 2.62 6.75 12.51
C SER A 16 2.85 6.60 11.01
N VAL A 17 3.59 7.53 10.40
CA VAL A 17 3.96 7.46 8.98
C VAL A 17 4.83 6.23 8.71
N LEU A 18 5.89 6.03 9.50
CA LEU A 18 6.80 4.89 9.36
C LEU A 18 6.08 3.55 9.56
N LEU A 19 5.26 3.42 10.61
CA LEU A 19 4.51 2.20 10.86
C LEU A 19 3.57 1.89 9.69
N SER A 20 2.91 2.90 9.15
CA SER A 20 1.98 2.74 8.01
C SER A 20 2.71 2.30 6.74
N LEU A 21 3.89 2.88 6.45
CA LEU A 21 4.74 2.46 5.33
C LEU A 21 5.20 1.00 5.50
N VAL A 22 5.66 0.63 6.69
CA VAL A 22 6.10 -0.73 7.00
C VAL A 22 4.96 -1.72 6.82
N LEU A 23 3.77 -1.42 7.32
CA LEU A 23 2.59 -2.29 7.16
C LEU A 23 2.19 -2.45 5.69
N ASP A 24 2.28 -1.40 4.88
CA ASP A 24 2.01 -1.50 3.44
C ASP A 24 3.04 -2.37 2.71
N VAL A 25 4.32 -2.16 3.00
CA VAL A 25 5.41 -2.94 2.42
C VAL A 25 5.27 -4.41 2.80
N ILE A 26 5.02 -4.71 4.08
CA ILE A 26 4.77 -6.08 4.55
C ILE A 26 3.55 -6.67 3.84
N GLY A 27 2.45 -5.92 3.72
CA GLY A 27 1.25 -6.38 3.02
C GLY A 27 1.52 -6.78 1.57
N VAL A 28 2.30 -5.97 0.84
CA VAL A 28 2.70 -6.28 -0.54
C VAL A 28 3.65 -7.49 -0.60
N LEU A 29 4.64 -7.59 0.30
CA LEU A 29 5.57 -8.71 0.35
C LEU A 29 4.87 -10.04 0.70
N VAL A 30 3.91 -10.00 1.63
CA VAL A 30 3.08 -11.16 2.00
C VAL A 30 2.22 -11.58 0.80
N PHE A 31 1.55 -10.64 0.13
CA PHE A 31 0.81 -10.93 -1.10
C PHE A 31 1.69 -11.63 -2.14
N CYS A 32 2.88 -11.10 -2.41
CA CYS A 32 3.78 -11.66 -3.43
C CYS A 32 4.29 -13.04 -3.03
N THR A 33 4.68 -13.23 -1.76
CA THR A 33 5.18 -14.51 -1.25
C THR A 33 4.11 -15.59 -1.30
N ILE A 34 2.88 -15.27 -0.86
CA ILE A 34 1.73 -16.19 -0.92
C ILE A 34 1.38 -16.49 -2.38
N GLY A 35 1.29 -15.47 -3.23
CA GLY A 35 0.96 -15.63 -4.65
C GLY A 35 1.92 -16.58 -5.36
N ARG A 36 3.24 -16.42 -5.15
CA ARG A 36 4.25 -17.34 -5.68
C ARG A 36 4.01 -18.78 -5.22
N ARG A 37 3.83 -18.97 -3.91
CA ARG A 37 3.55 -20.29 -3.33
C ARG A 37 2.29 -20.92 -3.91
N SER A 38 1.22 -20.13 -4.09
CA SER A 38 -0.05 -20.58 -4.69
C SER A 38 0.09 -21.02 -6.14
N HIS A 39 1.02 -20.41 -6.89
CA HIS A 39 1.35 -20.80 -8.27
C HIS A 39 2.44 -21.88 -8.37
N ALA A 40 2.79 -22.52 -7.24
CA ALA A 40 3.89 -23.49 -7.14
C ALA A 40 5.25 -22.94 -7.63
N GLU A 41 5.42 -21.62 -7.59
CA GLU A 41 6.68 -20.96 -7.86
C GLU A 41 7.59 -21.02 -6.61
N GLY A 42 8.89 -21.18 -6.82
CA GLY A 42 9.86 -21.23 -5.71
C GLY A 42 9.89 -19.93 -4.91
N ILE A 43 9.93 -20.03 -3.57
CA ILE A 43 10.12 -18.89 -2.67
C ILE A 43 11.62 -18.63 -2.53
N THR A 44 12.17 -17.82 -3.42
CA THR A 44 13.55 -17.31 -3.36
C THR A 44 13.52 -15.80 -3.15
N LEU A 45 14.58 -15.24 -2.56
CA LEU A 45 14.68 -13.79 -2.35
C LEU A 45 14.51 -13.01 -3.66
N VAL A 46 15.19 -13.45 -4.72
CA VAL A 46 15.11 -12.86 -6.06
C VAL A 46 13.71 -13.00 -6.64
N GLY A 47 13.08 -14.17 -6.56
CA GLY A 47 11.75 -14.39 -7.12
C GLY A 47 10.66 -13.59 -6.41
N VAL A 48 10.74 -13.46 -5.08
CA VAL A 48 9.85 -12.57 -4.30
C VAL A 48 10.07 -11.12 -4.73
N TRP A 49 11.32 -10.68 -4.86
CA TRP A 49 11.63 -9.33 -5.32
C TRP A 49 11.10 -9.05 -6.74
N GLU A 50 11.35 -9.94 -7.70
CA GLU A 50 10.85 -9.87 -9.09
C GLU A 50 9.34 -9.73 -9.16
N THR A 51 8.63 -10.38 -8.24
CA THR A 51 7.18 -10.29 -8.13
C THR A 51 6.73 -9.01 -7.43
N ALA A 52 7.46 -8.55 -6.41
CA ALA A 52 7.06 -7.47 -5.52
C ALA A 52 7.38 -6.07 -6.02
N TRP A 53 8.53 -5.85 -6.67
CA TRP A 53 8.98 -4.51 -7.08
C TRP A 53 7.95 -3.74 -7.94
N PRO A 54 7.16 -4.36 -8.85
CA PRO A 54 6.13 -3.65 -9.61
C PRO A 54 5.04 -3.06 -8.69
N PHE A 55 4.59 -3.85 -7.71
CA PHE A 55 3.55 -3.46 -6.76
C PHE A 55 4.08 -2.46 -5.72
N LEU A 56 5.30 -2.64 -5.23
CA LEU A 56 5.96 -1.70 -4.32
C LEU A 56 6.17 -0.34 -4.98
N SER A 57 6.51 -0.31 -6.27
CA SER A 57 6.61 0.93 -7.04
C SER A 57 5.26 1.66 -7.10
N GLY A 58 4.17 0.92 -7.34
CA GLY A 58 2.82 1.46 -7.29
C GLY A 58 2.40 1.96 -5.92
N ALA A 59 2.73 1.22 -4.85
CA ALA A 59 2.46 1.64 -3.48
C ALA A 59 3.18 2.96 -3.15
N GLY A 60 4.46 3.07 -3.53
CA GLY A 60 5.25 4.30 -3.40
C GLY A 60 4.64 5.48 -4.16
N ALA A 61 4.22 5.26 -5.40
CA ALA A 61 3.52 6.27 -6.19
C ALA A 61 2.23 6.74 -5.51
N GLY A 62 1.42 5.82 -4.98
CA GLY A 62 0.20 6.17 -4.27
C GLY A 62 0.44 6.94 -2.96
N TRP A 63 1.53 6.66 -2.25
CA TRP A 63 1.95 7.46 -1.09
C TRP A 63 2.32 8.89 -1.48
N LEU A 64 3.08 9.06 -2.56
CA LEU A 64 3.47 10.38 -3.07
C LEU A 64 2.26 11.18 -3.56
N LEU A 65 1.39 10.56 -4.38
CA LEU A 65 0.21 11.21 -4.96
C LEU A 65 -0.82 11.62 -3.91
N SER A 66 -1.02 10.79 -2.88
CA SER A 66 -1.96 11.10 -1.79
C SER A 66 -1.36 11.99 -0.69
N ARG A 67 -0.06 12.31 -0.79
CA ARG A 67 0.71 12.91 0.31
C ARG A 67 0.46 12.17 1.62
N GLY A 68 0.61 10.84 1.58
CA GLY A 68 0.16 9.93 2.63
C GLY A 68 0.70 10.25 4.04
N TRP A 69 1.83 10.96 4.13
CA TRP A 69 2.38 11.49 5.38
C TRP A 69 1.45 12.46 6.13
N SER A 70 0.47 13.05 5.43
CA SER A 70 -0.51 13.96 6.04
C SER A 70 -1.61 13.18 6.79
N ARG A 71 -1.99 12.00 6.29
CA ARG A 71 -3.10 11.18 6.82
C ARG A 71 -2.83 9.68 6.64
N PRO A 72 -1.78 9.11 7.26
CA PRO A 72 -1.23 7.80 6.89
C PRO A 72 -2.18 6.62 7.15
N THR A 73 -3.03 6.71 8.18
CA THR A 73 -4.05 5.70 8.52
C THR A 73 -5.40 5.90 7.83
N SER A 74 -5.57 6.96 7.03
CA SER A 74 -6.83 7.23 6.33
C SER A 74 -7.09 6.18 5.25
N VAL A 75 -8.21 5.46 5.36
CA VAL A 75 -8.66 4.49 4.36
C VAL A 75 -9.04 5.23 3.06
N ALA A 76 -9.91 6.23 3.15
CA ALA A 76 -10.49 6.89 1.98
C ALA A 76 -9.48 7.71 1.16
N HIS A 77 -8.48 8.31 1.82
CA HIS A 77 -7.52 9.19 1.15
C HIS A 77 -6.23 8.44 0.79
N THR A 78 -5.48 7.99 1.79
CA THR A 78 -4.18 7.33 1.59
C THR A 78 -4.36 5.88 1.15
N GLY A 79 -5.23 5.13 1.83
CA GLY A 79 -5.44 3.70 1.55
C GLY A 79 -5.90 3.44 0.12
N ILE A 80 -6.98 4.09 -0.33
CA ILE A 80 -7.52 3.93 -1.69
C ILE A 80 -6.48 4.36 -2.74
N ALA A 81 -5.80 5.50 -2.54
CA ALA A 81 -4.78 5.96 -3.48
C ALA A 81 -3.60 4.97 -3.60
N VAL A 82 -3.09 4.49 -2.45
CA VAL A 82 -2.02 3.47 -2.40
C VAL A 82 -2.47 2.18 -3.05
N TRP A 83 -3.67 1.68 -2.76
CA TRP A 83 -4.21 0.46 -3.35
C TRP A 83 -4.38 0.57 -4.87
N VAL A 84 -5.05 1.62 -5.35
CA VAL A 84 -5.27 1.84 -6.79
C VAL A 84 -3.94 1.96 -7.53
N CYS A 85 -2.99 2.73 -7.01
CA CYS A 85 -1.67 2.85 -7.62
C CYS A 85 -0.90 1.52 -7.57
N THR A 86 -0.97 0.78 -6.47
CA THR A 86 -0.34 -0.55 -6.33
C THR A 86 -0.80 -1.50 -7.42
N VAL A 87 -2.11 -1.58 -7.68
CA VAL A 87 -2.66 -2.44 -8.73
C VAL A 87 -2.30 -1.90 -10.12
N LEU A 88 -2.56 -0.62 -10.38
CA LEU A 88 -2.36 -0.03 -11.72
C LEU A 88 -0.89 -0.11 -12.15
N PHE A 89 0.03 0.45 -11.36
CA PHE A 89 1.46 0.41 -11.68
C PHE A 89 2.00 -1.02 -11.59
N GLY A 90 1.51 -1.84 -10.67
CA GLY A 90 1.85 -3.26 -10.60
C GLY A 90 1.58 -3.97 -11.92
N MET A 91 0.39 -3.82 -12.49
CA MET A 91 0.06 -4.45 -13.78
C MET A 91 0.84 -3.84 -14.95
N ILE A 92 1.01 -2.52 -14.99
CA ILE A 92 1.76 -1.83 -16.05
C ILE A 92 3.22 -2.31 -16.06
N LEU A 93 3.90 -2.22 -14.92
CA LEU A 93 5.31 -2.59 -14.80
C LEU A 93 5.53 -4.09 -15.03
N ARG A 94 4.59 -4.95 -14.59
CA ARG A 94 4.62 -6.38 -14.94
C ARG A 94 4.56 -6.60 -16.44
N ARG A 95 3.62 -5.93 -17.14
CA ARG A 95 3.52 -6.03 -18.61
C ARG A 95 4.79 -5.56 -19.31
N LEU A 96 5.36 -4.44 -18.88
CA LEU A 96 6.61 -3.90 -19.43
C LEU A 96 7.81 -4.82 -19.17
N SER A 97 7.75 -5.60 -18.10
CA SER A 97 8.80 -6.55 -17.72
C SER A 97 8.55 -7.97 -18.26
N ASN A 98 7.63 -8.12 -19.21
CA ASN A 98 7.19 -9.41 -19.77
C ASN A 98 6.72 -10.43 -18.71
N GLN A 99 6.26 -9.95 -17.56
CA GLN A 99 5.61 -10.78 -16.55
C GLN A 99 4.14 -10.95 -16.93
N GLY A 100 3.64 -12.19 -16.87
CA GLY A 100 2.24 -12.49 -17.22
C GLY A 100 1.23 -11.69 -16.39
N VAL A 101 0.19 -11.18 -17.07
CA VAL A 101 -0.98 -10.53 -16.46
C VAL A 101 -2.24 -11.14 -17.05
N ALA A 102 -2.75 -12.18 -16.39
CA ALA A 102 -4.03 -12.77 -16.70
C ALA A 102 -5.17 -11.95 -16.06
N PHE A 103 -6.37 -11.99 -16.65
CA PHE A 103 -7.53 -11.29 -16.09
C PHE A 103 -7.86 -11.75 -14.66
N SER A 104 -7.79 -13.06 -14.41
CA SER A 104 -7.95 -13.63 -13.06
C SER A 104 -6.89 -13.11 -12.08
N PHE A 105 -5.65 -12.95 -12.53
CA PHE A 105 -4.57 -12.38 -11.71
C PHE A 105 -4.88 -10.93 -11.32
N VAL A 106 -5.40 -10.11 -12.23
CA VAL A 106 -5.79 -8.71 -11.92
C VAL A 106 -6.86 -8.69 -10.81
N ILE A 107 -7.89 -9.53 -10.90
CA ILE A 107 -8.95 -9.60 -9.89
C ILE A 107 -8.38 -10.02 -8.54
N VAL A 108 -7.69 -11.16 -8.48
CA VAL A 108 -7.17 -11.71 -7.22
C VAL A 108 -6.15 -10.76 -6.60
N ALA A 109 -5.22 -10.22 -7.38
CA ALA A 109 -4.25 -9.24 -6.91
C ALA A 109 -4.95 -8.00 -6.35
N SER A 110 -5.97 -7.48 -7.03
CA SER A 110 -6.73 -6.31 -6.55
C SER A 110 -7.42 -6.59 -5.22
N LEU A 111 -8.07 -7.74 -5.06
CA LEU A 111 -8.78 -8.11 -3.84
C LEU A 111 -7.83 -8.37 -2.66
N VAL A 112 -6.75 -9.12 -2.89
CA VAL A 112 -5.80 -9.47 -1.82
C VAL A 112 -4.98 -8.25 -1.39
N THR A 113 -4.55 -7.40 -2.34
CA THR A 113 -3.87 -6.14 -1.98
C THR A 113 -4.84 -5.15 -1.33
N ALA A 114 -6.12 -5.10 -1.74
CA ALA A 114 -7.13 -4.31 -1.02
C ALA A 114 -7.26 -4.78 0.43
N LEU A 115 -7.37 -6.09 0.64
CA LEU A 115 -7.48 -6.69 1.96
C LEU A 115 -6.28 -6.30 2.84
N PHE A 116 -5.06 -6.42 2.34
CA PHE A 116 -3.88 -6.08 3.13
C PHE A 116 -3.75 -4.57 3.36
N LEU A 117 -3.79 -3.75 2.30
CA LEU A 117 -3.53 -2.31 2.38
C LEU A 117 -4.66 -1.53 3.06
N LEU A 118 -5.92 -1.88 2.77
CA LEU A 118 -7.07 -1.21 3.38
C LEU A 118 -7.44 -1.85 4.72
N GLY A 119 -7.29 -3.17 4.86
CA GLY A 119 -7.71 -3.90 6.06
C GLY A 119 -6.99 -3.45 7.32
N TRP A 120 -5.65 -3.30 7.29
CA TRP A 120 -4.93 -2.83 8.48
C TRP A 120 -5.34 -1.41 8.88
N ARG A 121 -5.62 -0.54 7.89
CA ARG A 121 -6.10 0.84 8.14
C ARG A 121 -7.49 0.86 8.75
N VAL A 122 -8.39 0.01 8.27
CA VAL A 122 -9.71 -0.18 8.88
C VAL A 122 -9.54 -0.60 10.34
N ILE A 123 -8.72 -1.62 10.60
CA ILE A 123 -8.44 -2.12 11.95
C ILE A 123 -7.88 -1.01 12.85
N ALA A 124 -6.86 -0.27 12.41
CA ALA A 124 -6.26 0.83 13.15
C ALA A 124 -7.29 1.92 13.52
N ASN A 125 -8.16 2.29 12.58
CA ASN A 125 -9.19 3.30 12.83
C ASN A 125 -10.28 2.83 13.81
N ARG A 126 -10.53 1.51 13.92
CA ARG A 126 -11.44 0.96 14.94
C ARG A 126 -10.85 1.10 16.35
N PHE A 127 -9.56 0.84 16.52
CA PHE A 127 -8.89 0.97 17.82
C PHE A 127 -8.74 2.43 18.28
N VAL A 128 -8.52 3.37 17.36
CA VAL A 128 -8.47 4.80 17.69
C VAL A 128 -9.86 5.35 18.04
N GLY A 129 -10.93 4.82 17.44
CA GLY A 129 -12.31 5.23 17.71
C GLY A 129 -12.79 4.87 19.13
N THR A 130 -12.39 3.71 19.65
CA THR A 130 -12.81 3.24 20.99
C THR A 130 -12.21 4.06 22.14
N ALA A 131 -11.07 4.73 21.93
CA ALA A 131 -10.43 5.55 22.96
C ALA A 131 -11.10 6.93 23.18
N ARG A 132 -12.15 7.26 22.41
CA ARG A 132 -12.87 8.55 22.45
C ARG A 132 -14.34 8.44 22.87
N SER A 133 -14.78 7.25 23.25
CA SER A 133 -16.16 6.93 23.67
C SER A 133 -16.16 6.41 25.10
#